data_AF-E3FKS1-F1
#
_entry.id   AF-E3FKS1-F1
#
_cell.length_a   1.000
_cell.length_b   1.000
_cell.length_c   1.000
_cell.angle_alpha   90.00
_cell.angle_beta   90.00
_cell.angle_gamma   90.00
#
_symmetry.space_group_name_H-M   'P 1'
#
loop_
_entity.id
_entity.type
_entity.pdbx_description
1 polymer ?
#
loop_
_entity_poly.entity_id
_entity_poly.type
_entity_poly.pdbx_seq_one_letter_code
_entity_poly.pdbx_strand_id
1 'polypeptide(L)'
;METVTLWRPVGPEELALIREADMRAFPPRLPEQPIFYPVTTRDYAVKIARDWNVPASGSGFVTQFEVRKDFLDHYEVQEAGGQAHRE
;
A
#
# COMPACT_ATOMS: atom_id res chain seq x y z
N MET A 1 3.55 -22.91 -4.60
CA MET A 1 2.43 -21.95 -4.63
C MET A 1 2.99 -20.68 -5.22
N GLU A 2 2.44 -20.20 -6.33
CA GLU A 2 2.95 -19.00 -7.01
C GLU A 2 2.43 -17.74 -6.30
N THR A 3 3.30 -16.78 -6.05
CA THR A 3 2.98 -15.53 -5.36
C THR A 3 3.43 -14.34 -6.19
N VAL A 4 2.74 -13.21 -5.99
CA VAL A 4 3.13 -11.90 -6.52
C VAL A 4 3.45 -11.00 -5.34
N THR A 5 4.60 -10.34 -5.41
CA THR A 5 4.99 -9.32 -4.43
C THR A 5 4.22 -8.05 -4.70
N LEU A 6 3.57 -7.52 -3.67
CA LEU A 6 2.90 -6.23 -3.69
C LEU A 6 3.45 -5.34 -2.59
N TRP A 7 3.24 -4.04 -2.75
CA TRP A 7 3.67 -3.03 -1.79
C TRP A 7 2.50 -2.19 -1.32
N ARG A 8 2.55 -1.74 -0.07
CA ARG A 8 1.60 -0.76 0.46
C ARG A 8 2.33 0.35 1.22
N PRO A 9 2.17 1.61 0.80
CA PRO A 9 2.63 2.75 1.58
C PRO A 9 1.75 2.93 2.82
N VAL A 10 2.35 3.17 3.97
CA VAL A 10 1.66 3.35 5.26
C VAL A 10 2.27 4.51 6.05
N GLY A 11 1.45 5.13 6.90
CA GLY A 11 1.89 6.09 7.91
C GLY A 11 2.40 5.42 9.20
N PRO A 12 2.94 6.20 10.16
CA PRO A 12 3.46 5.68 11.42
C PRO A 12 2.40 4.98 12.29
N GLU A 13 1.18 5.52 12.36
CA GLU A 13 0.09 4.93 13.16
C GLU A 13 -0.35 3.57 12.60
N GLU A 14 -0.53 3.48 11.29
CA GLU A 14 -0.86 2.22 10.64
C GLU A 14 0.28 1.20 10.78
N LEU A 15 1.54 1.63 10.68
CA LEU A 15 2.69 0.76 10.93
C LEU A 15 2.71 0.23 12.37
N ALA A 16 2.32 1.04 13.37
CA ALA A 16 2.22 0.60 14.75
C ALA A 16 1.17 -0.51 14.90
N LEU A 17 -0.02 -0.35 14.31
CA LEU A 17 -1.08 -1.36 14.33
C LEU A 17 -0.65 -2.67 13.62
N ILE A 18 0.09 -2.57 12.52
CA ILE A 18 0.65 -3.76 11.83
C ILE A 18 1.65 -4.48 12.74
N ARG A 19 2.48 -3.74 13.49
CA ARG A 19 3.44 -4.32 14.45
C ARG A 19 2.73 -5.00 15.62
N GLU A 20 1.65 -4.41 16.14
CA GLU A 20 0.82 -5.02 17.17
C GLU A 20 0.17 -6.34 16.70
N ALA A 21 -0.10 -6.46 15.39
CA ALA A 21 -0.56 -7.67 14.75
C ALA A 21 0.58 -8.63 14.30
N ASP A 22 1.77 -8.52 14.90
CA ASP A 22 2.95 -9.34 14.58
C ASP A 22 3.36 -9.31 13.09
N MET A 23 3.10 -8.20 12.40
CA MET A 23 3.30 -8.06 10.95
C MET A 23 2.47 -9.04 10.11
N ARG A 24 1.36 -9.57 10.65
CA ARG A 24 0.51 -10.58 9.99
C ARG A 24 -0.82 -10.03 9.46
N ALA A 25 -1.18 -8.81 9.80
CA ALA A 25 -2.41 -8.19 9.34
C ALA A 25 -2.27 -6.69 9.16
N PHE A 26 -3.05 -6.15 8.23
CA PHE A 26 -3.33 -4.72 8.14
C PHE A 26 -4.54 -4.39 9.02
N PRO A 27 -4.58 -3.21 9.66
CA PRO A 27 -5.74 -2.80 10.44
C PRO A 27 -6.99 -2.62 9.54
N PRO A 28 -8.20 -2.64 10.14
CA PRO A 28 -9.41 -2.22 9.42
C PRO A 28 -9.21 -0.86 8.77
N ARG A 29 -9.76 -0.68 7.57
CA ARG A 29 -9.66 0.58 6.83
C ARG A 29 -10.26 1.71 7.66
N LEU A 30 -9.56 2.84 7.72
CA LEU A 30 -10.11 4.08 8.24
C LEU A 30 -11.21 4.59 7.28
N PRO A 31 -12.25 5.28 7.78
CA PRO A 31 -13.34 5.81 6.95
C PRO A 31 -12.86 6.65 5.74
N GLU A 32 -11.75 7.36 5.91
CA GLU A 32 -11.09 8.18 4.90
C GLU A 32 -10.26 7.39 3.87
N GLN A 33 -10.09 6.08 4.05
CA GLN A 33 -9.43 5.19 3.10
C GLN A 33 -10.47 4.39 2.29
N PRO A 34 -10.93 4.93 1.14
CA PRO A 34 -12.10 4.40 0.44
C PRO A 34 -11.88 2.99 -0.13
N ILE A 35 -10.62 2.61 -0.39
CA ILE A 35 -10.24 1.30 -0.93
C ILE A 35 -8.97 0.77 -0.28
N PHE A 36 -8.80 -0.56 -0.30
CA PHE A 36 -7.51 -1.19 -0.05
C PHE A 36 -6.74 -1.23 -1.38
N TYR A 37 -5.63 -0.49 -1.50
CA TYR A 37 -4.89 -0.36 -2.76
C TYR A 37 -3.41 -0.73 -2.57
N PRO A 38 -3.05 -2.01 -2.69
CA PRO A 38 -1.67 -2.37 -2.90
C PRO A 38 -1.22 -1.91 -4.29
N VAL A 39 0.04 -1.52 -4.41
CA VAL A 39 0.66 -1.15 -5.68
C VAL A 39 1.57 -2.26 -6.17
N THR A 40 1.68 -2.37 -7.48
CA THR A 40 2.44 -3.41 -8.19
C THR A 40 3.93 -3.08 -8.33
N THR A 41 4.39 -1.92 -7.85
CA THR A 41 5.81 -1.53 -7.90
C THR A 41 6.27 -0.88 -6.60
N ARG A 42 7.49 -1.21 -6.18
CA ARG A 42 8.12 -0.60 -5.00
C ARG A 42 8.31 0.90 -5.16
N ASP A 43 8.76 1.34 -6.33
CA ASP A 43 9.08 2.75 -6.57
C ASP A 43 7.84 3.64 -6.48
N TYR A 44 6.69 3.16 -6.96
CA TYR A 44 5.43 3.88 -6.80
C TYR A 44 4.98 3.92 -5.35
N ALA A 45 5.17 2.84 -4.58
CA ALA A 45 4.90 2.84 -3.14
C ALA A 45 5.78 3.87 -2.40
N VAL A 46 7.08 3.93 -2.75
CA VAL A 46 8.01 4.91 -2.18
C VAL A 46 7.60 6.33 -2.55
N LYS A 47 7.18 6.57 -3.80
CA LYS A 47 6.66 7.87 -4.24
C LYS A 47 5.49 8.31 -3.37
N ILE A 48 4.48 7.44 -3.18
CA ILE A 48 3.31 7.76 -2.34
C ILE A 48 3.73 8.01 -0.88
N ALA A 49 4.58 7.15 -0.32
CA ALA A 49 5.05 7.31 1.06
C ALA A 49 5.77 8.65 1.26
N ARG A 50 6.63 9.04 0.32
CA ARG A 50 7.37 10.31 0.37
C ARG A 50 6.49 11.51 0.11
N ASP A 51 5.65 11.46 -0.92
CA ASP A 51 4.93 12.64 -1.40
C ASP A 51 3.65 12.90 -0.59
N TRP A 52 3.04 11.85 0.00
CA TRP A 52 1.75 11.96 0.71
C TRP A 52 1.86 11.63 2.20
N ASN A 53 2.47 10.50 2.59
CA ASN A 53 2.52 10.11 4.01
C ASN A 53 3.47 11.00 4.83
N VAL A 54 4.65 11.35 4.30
CA VAL A 54 5.60 12.22 5.01
C VAL A 54 4.99 13.60 5.32
N PRO A 55 4.37 14.33 4.36
CA PRO A 55 3.72 15.61 4.67
C PRO A 55 2.55 15.49 5.66
N ALA A 56 1.78 14.40 5.59
CA ALA A 56 0.59 14.22 6.44
C ALA A 56 0.92 13.76 7.87
N SER A 57 2.01 13.01 8.06
CA SER A 57 2.27 12.29 9.32
C SER A 57 3.72 12.39 9.80
N GLY A 58 4.56 13.22 9.17
CA GLY A 58 5.98 13.40 9.48
C GLY A 58 6.90 12.25 9.06
N SER A 59 6.34 11.10 8.70
CA SER A 59 7.09 9.93 8.21
C SER A 59 6.20 9.07 7.31
N GLY A 60 6.82 8.32 6.40
CA GLY A 60 6.15 7.39 5.50
C GLY A 60 6.97 6.11 5.38
N PHE A 61 6.28 4.98 5.28
CA PHE A 61 6.88 3.66 5.24
C PHE A 61 6.31 2.85 4.07
N VAL A 62 7.07 1.88 3.60
CA VAL A 62 6.62 0.93 2.58
C VAL A 62 6.66 -0.47 3.19
N THR A 63 5.50 -1.12 3.21
CA THR A 63 5.39 -2.55 3.53
C THR A 63 5.45 -3.37 2.25
N GLN A 64 6.06 -4.56 2.33
CA GLN A 64 6.13 -5.54 1.26
C GLN A 64 5.45 -6.82 1.75
N PHE A 65 4.63 -7.44 0.91
CA PHE A 65 3.98 -8.71 1.21
C PHE A 65 3.72 -9.52 -0.05
N GLU A 66 3.50 -10.81 0.13
CA GLU A 66 3.24 -11.75 -0.94
C GLU A 66 1.75 -12.12 -0.94
N VAL A 67 1.13 -12.11 -2.12
CA VAL A 67 -0.25 -12.58 -2.31
C VAL A 67 -0.21 -13.73 -3.30
N ARG A 68 -1.04 -14.75 -3.06
CA ARG A 68 -1.15 -15.87 -3.97
C ARG A 68 -1.64 -15.40 -5.34
N LYS A 69 -1.00 -15.87 -6.40
CA LYS A 69 -1.34 -15.49 -7.76
C LYS A 69 -2.76 -15.93 -8.14
N ASP A 70 -3.18 -17.13 -7.75
CA ASP A 70 -4.52 -17.65 -7.99
C ASP A 70 -5.63 -16.74 -7.43
N PHE A 71 -5.40 -16.13 -6.27
CA PHE A 71 -6.29 -15.15 -5.68
C PHE A 71 -6.29 -13.82 -6.47
N LEU A 72 -5.11 -13.38 -6.94
CA LEU A 72 -4.98 -12.13 -7.69
C LEU A 72 -5.53 -12.20 -9.11
N ASP A 73 -5.54 -13.38 -9.74
CA ASP A 73 -6.06 -13.56 -11.10
C ASP A 73 -7.56 -13.23 -11.23
N HIS A 74 -8.26 -13.06 -10.10
CA HIS A 74 -9.65 -12.57 -10.03
C HIS A 74 -9.78 -11.04 -10.08
N TYR A 75 -8.68 -10.28 -10.08
CA TYR A 75 -8.66 -8.82 -10.01
C TYR A 75 -7.85 -8.23 -11.17
N GLU A 76 -8.40 -7.18 -11.79
CA GLU A 76 -7.67 -6.42 -12.81
C GLU A 76 -6.71 -5.42 -12.17
N VAL A 77 -5.50 -5.32 -12.74
CA VAL A 77 -4.57 -4.24 -12.39
C VAL A 77 -5.11 -2.93 -12.92
N GLN A 78 -5.29 -1.95 -12.04
CA GLN A 78 -5.75 -0.61 -12.37
C GLN A 78 -4.57 0.37 -12.35
N GLU A 79 -4.52 1.29 -13.32
CA GLU A 79 -3.54 2.38 -13.30
C GLU A 79 -3.96 3.46 -12.30
N ALA A 80 -3.24 3.55 -11.19
CA ALA A 80 -3.40 4.61 -10.21
C ALA A 80 -2.54 5.84 -10.59
N GLY A 81 -3.14 7.03 -10.58
CA GLY A 81 -2.49 8.28 -10.98
C GLY A 81 -3.11 8.97 -12.20
N GLY A 82 -4.42 8.76 -12.42
CA GLY A 82 -5.14 9.19 -13.62
C GLY A 82 -4.75 10.58 -14.12
N GLN A 83 -4.35 10.67 -15.40
CA GLN A 83 -4.23 11.84 -16.29
C GLN A 83 -3.84 13.24 -15.73
N ALA A 84 -3.37 13.35 -14.49
CA ALA A 84 -3.21 14.60 -13.74
C ALA A 84 -1.79 14.77 -13.16
N HIS A 85 -0.80 14.11 -13.76
CA HIS A 85 0.60 14.49 -13.64
C HIS A 85 1.05 15.14 -14.95
N ARG A 86 0.49 16.32 -15.26
CA ARG A 86 1.24 17.36 -15.97
C ARG A 86 1.74 18.31 -14.89
N GLU A 87 3.02 18.24 -14.61
CA GLU A 87 3.81 19.42 -14.21
C GLU A 87 4.48 19.96 -15.47
#